data_AF-A0A948Q806-F1
#
_entry.id   AF-A0A948Q806-F1
#
_cell.length_a   1.000
_cell.length_b   1.000
_cell.length_c   1.000
_cell.angle_alpha   90.00
_cell.angle_beta   90.00
_cell.angle_gamma   90.00
#
_symmetry.space_group_name_H-M   'P 1'
#
loop_
_entity.id
_entity.type
_entity.pdbx_description
1 polymer ?
#
loop_
_entity_poly.entity_id
_entity_poly.type
_entity_poly.pdbx_seq_one_letter_code
_entity_poly.pdbx_strand_id
1 'polypeptide(L)'
;MAHISKKPRKVRKVRFSLAAAAVLCGWLGALVPILLGGSWWWLLLPAAVMAGAHPILHRPGAVPVFTYHSVSDRDDWLPWAPNIAVSSDLFARHLDVLARCGARVIPTTELVAARLAGRPVPDRAVVLHLDDGYLDNWVAAYPALKKHRMPATIFVSADFIDPGAGLRPSLEDVKAGRVGREALQWEGYLNADELRELQASGLIDIQSHGTDHARVFTGPEVIGTLTEENWRNLAWVQWGATAGDKSGWHRLDSPVAVPLGSPVRRNGPALTSRAWLGDRVETPEEYSARALRTLRRAREDLGRVLGREISVFCWPQNRSTILSRELAYQAGFTATTGGWEENRPGQDGRVI
;
A
#
# COMPACT_ATOMS: atom_id res chain seq x y z
N MET A 1 7.98 1.35 -29.62
CA MET A 1 7.34 0.05 -29.27
C MET A 1 8.34 -0.76 -28.47
N ALA A 2 8.16 -0.86 -27.14
CA ALA A 2 9.07 -1.63 -26.27
C ALA A 2 8.48 -3.01 -25.99
N HIS A 3 9.17 -4.05 -26.46
CA HIS A 3 8.81 -5.45 -26.26
C HIS A 3 9.10 -5.86 -24.81
N ILE A 4 8.07 -5.94 -23.97
CA ILE A 4 8.18 -6.56 -22.64
C ILE A 4 8.21 -8.08 -22.86
N SER A 5 9.42 -8.65 -22.76
CA SER A 5 9.63 -10.10 -22.74
C SER A 5 8.98 -10.69 -21.48
N LYS A 6 7.81 -11.30 -21.64
CA LYS A 6 7.19 -12.15 -20.61
C LYS A 6 8.01 -13.44 -20.50
N LYS A 7 8.90 -13.54 -19.50
CA LYS A 7 9.51 -14.83 -19.13
C LYS A 7 8.39 -15.85 -18.78
N PRO A 8 8.47 -17.10 -19.25
CA PRO A 8 7.40 -18.07 -19.06
C PRO A 8 7.33 -18.58 -17.61
N ARG A 9 6.17 -18.38 -16.97
CA ARG A 9 5.78 -18.90 -15.63
C ARG A 9 5.72 -20.45 -15.52
N LYS A 10 6.16 -21.21 -16.54
CA LYS A 10 5.86 -22.66 -16.66
C LYS A 10 6.72 -23.59 -15.77
N VAL A 11 7.95 -23.21 -15.41
CA VAL A 11 8.88 -24.11 -14.69
C VAL A 11 8.43 -24.41 -13.24
N ARG A 12 7.73 -23.48 -12.59
CA ARG A 12 7.39 -23.57 -11.15
C ARG A 12 6.19 -24.48 -10.85
N LYS A 13 5.18 -24.50 -11.73
CA LYS A 13 4.05 -25.44 -11.65
C LYS A 13 4.52 -26.89 -11.71
N VAL A 14 5.45 -27.17 -12.63
CA VAL A 14 6.02 -28.52 -12.82
C VAL A 14 6.74 -29.01 -11.57
N ARG A 15 7.54 -28.17 -10.90
CA ARG A 15 8.24 -28.53 -9.65
C ARG A 15 7.29 -28.83 -8.48
N PHE A 16 6.19 -28.09 -8.36
CA PHE A 16 5.20 -28.30 -7.29
C PHE A 16 4.39 -29.58 -7.52
N SER A 17 4.00 -29.85 -8.78
CA SER A 17 3.35 -31.10 -9.16
C SER A 17 4.25 -32.32 -8.93
N LEU A 18 5.56 -32.21 -9.18
CA LEU A 18 6.53 -33.28 -8.88
C LEU A 18 6.71 -33.52 -7.38
N ALA A 19 6.71 -32.48 -6.55
CA ALA A 19 6.77 -32.64 -5.09
C ALA A 19 5.49 -33.28 -4.52
N ALA A 20 4.32 -32.87 -4.99
CA ALA A 20 3.04 -33.50 -4.61
C ALA A 20 2.94 -34.95 -5.11
N ALA A 21 3.42 -35.22 -6.33
CA ALA A 21 3.50 -36.58 -6.87
C ALA A 21 4.49 -37.45 -6.07
N ALA A 22 5.62 -36.90 -5.62
CA ALA A 22 6.58 -37.62 -4.77
C ALA A 22 5.99 -38.00 -3.40
N VAL A 23 5.14 -37.14 -2.82
CA VAL A 23 4.37 -37.46 -1.60
C VAL A 23 3.41 -38.63 -1.88
N LEU A 24 2.62 -38.56 -2.95
CA LEU A 24 1.71 -39.64 -3.38
C LEU A 24 2.45 -40.98 -3.64
N CYS A 25 3.60 -40.92 -4.31
CA CYS A 25 4.44 -42.09 -4.55
C CYS A 25 5.08 -42.63 -3.27
N GLY A 26 5.44 -41.78 -2.30
CA GLY A 26 5.91 -42.20 -0.98
C GLY A 26 4.85 -42.98 -0.20
N TRP A 27 3.58 -42.56 -0.29
CA TRP A 27 2.44 -43.28 0.30
C TRP A 27 2.18 -44.63 -0.37
N LEU A 28 2.19 -44.67 -1.71
CA LEU A 28 1.99 -45.92 -2.47
C LEU A 28 3.16 -46.91 -2.27
N GLY A 29 4.40 -46.40 -2.20
CA GLY A 29 5.60 -47.20 -1.98
C GLY A 29 5.72 -47.79 -0.56
N ALA A 30 5.03 -47.22 0.43
CA ALA A 30 4.97 -47.75 1.78
C ALA A 30 3.94 -48.90 1.94
N LEU A 31 2.91 -48.97 1.08
CA LEU A 31 1.83 -49.97 1.17
C LEU A 31 2.20 -51.34 0.57
N VAL A 32 3.02 -51.35 -0.49
CA VAL A 32 3.40 -52.59 -1.20
C VAL A 32 4.28 -53.55 -0.37
N PRO A 33 5.26 -53.09 0.44
CA PRO A 33 6.15 -53.99 1.19
C PRO A 33 5.56 -54.54 2.50
N ILE A 34 4.59 -53.84 3.09
CA ILE A 34 3.86 -54.30 4.30
C ILE A 34 3.08 -55.59 3.97
N LEU A 35 2.61 -55.73 2.73
CA LEU A 35 1.94 -56.91 2.21
C LEU A 35 2.91 -58.05 1.84
N LEU A 36 4.22 -57.80 1.77
CA LEU A 36 5.24 -58.73 1.28
C LEU A 36 6.32 -59.09 2.31
N GLY A 37 6.15 -58.74 3.59
CA GLY A 37 7.07 -59.12 4.68
C GLY A 37 8.44 -58.42 4.66
N GLY A 38 8.53 -57.23 4.06
CA GLY A 38 9.78 -56.49 3.92
C GLY A 38 10.31 -55.85 5.21
N SER A 39 11.63 -55.73 5.30
CA SER A 39 12.40 -55.14 6.42
C SER A 39 12.21 -53.63 6.62
N TRP A 40 12.38 -53.13 7.85
CA TRP A 40 12.06 -51.74 8.25
C TRP A 40 12.82 -50.62 7.49
N TRP A 41 13.96 -50.90 6.87
CA TRP A 41 14.76 -49.89 6.15
C TRP A 41 14.06 -49.33 4.90
N TRP A 42 13.04 -50.01 4.38
CA TRP A 42 12.20 -49.48 3.28
C TRP A 42 11.38 -48.24 3.69
N LEU A 43 11.17 -48.01 4.99
CA LEU A 43 10.51 -46.79 5.50
C LEU A 43 11.42 -45.56 5.47
N LEU A 44 12.74 -45.75 5.38
CA LEU A 44 13.71 -44.64 5.36
C LEU A 44 13.63 -43.82 4.06
N LEU A 45 13.29 -44.46 2.93
CA LEU A 45 13.20 -43.78 1.64
C LEU A 45 11.96 -42.88 1.53
N PRO A 46 10.72 -43.32 1.86
CA PRO A 46 9.57 -42.43 2.01
C PRO A 46 9.81 -41.33 3.04
N ALA A 47 10.43 -41.64 4.18
CA ALA A 47 10.75 -40.63 5.20
C ALA A 47 11.73 -39.56 4.67
N ALA A 48 12.76 -39.95 3.91
CA ALA A 48 13.71 -39.02 3.28
C ALA A 48 13.04 -38.18 2.17
N VAL A 49 12.16 -38.79 1.37
CA VAL A 49 11.38 -38.08 0.34
C VAL A 49 10.42 -37.08 0.97
N MET A 50 9.72 -37.46 2.05
CA MET A 50 8.85 -36.57 2.81
C MET A 50 9.64 -35.44 3.48
N ALA A 51 10.77 -35.74 4.11
CA ALA A 51 11.65 -34.75 4.72
C ALA A 51 12.24 -33.76 3.70
N GLY A 52 12.49 -34.20 2.46
CA GLY A 52 12.94 -33.34 1.36
C GLY A 52 11.81 -32.52 0.71
N ALA A 53 10.60 -33.09 0.59
CA ALA A 53 9.43 -32.45 0.00
C ALA A 53 8.77 -31.44 0.95
N HIS A 54 8.76 -31.72 2.25
CA HIS A 54 8.19 -30.86 3.29
C HIS A 54 8.68 -29.40 3.21
N PRO A 55 9.99 -29.10 3.24
CA PRO A 55 10.47 -27.72 3.13
C PRO A 55 10.16 -27.09 1.77
N ILE A 56 9.93 -27.86 0.69
CA ILE A 56 9.56 -27.35 -0.64
C ILE A 56 8.08 -26.96 -0.68
N LEU A 57 7.21 -27.81 -0.14
CA LEU A 57 5.75 -27.60 -0.06
C LEU A 57 5.39 -26.52 0.96
N HIS A 58 6.17 -26.40 2.03
CA HIS A 58 6.01 -25.39 3.07
C HIS A 58 6.96 -24.19 2.90
N ARG A 59 7.58 -23.99 1.72
CA ARG A 59 8.32 -22.74 1.49
C ARG A 59 7.34 -21.57 1.59
N PRO A 60 7.60 -20.57 2.45
CA PRO A 60 6.74 -19.40 2.54
C PRO A 60 6.63 -18.72 1.17
N GLY A 61 5.40 -18.50 0.73
CA GLY A 61 5.09 -17.68 -0.44
C GLY A 61 5.38 -16.20 -0.18
N ALA A 62 5.11 -15.34 -1.16
CA ALA A 62 5.03 -13.91 -0.89
C ALA A 62 3.85 -13.65 0.05
N VAL A 63 3.99 -12.67 0.95
CA VAL A 63 2.88 -12.20 1.79
C VAL A 63 1.98 -11.30 0.92
N PRO A 64 0.69 -11.63 0.75
CA PRO A 64 -0.23 -10.76 0.04
C PRO A 64 -0.45 -9.45 0.80
N VAL A 65 -0.41 -8.35 0.06
CA VAL A 65 -0.77 -7.01 0.53
C VAL A 65 -2.04 -6.61 -0.21
N PHE A 66 -3.12 -6.34 0.53
CA PHE A 66 -4.34 -5.78 -0.05
C PHE A 66 -4.35 -4.27 0.20
N THR A 67 -4.36 -3.51 -0.90
CA THR A 67 -4.34 -2.05 -0.85
C THR A 67 -5.73 -1.51 -1.17
N TYR A 68 -6.24 -0.69 -0.27
CA TYR A 68 -7.45 0.10 -0.40
C TYR A 68 -7.06 1.59 -0.41
N HIS A 69 -7.99 2.46 -0.77
CA HIS A 69 -7.80 3.90 -0.60
C HIS A 69 -9.02 4.47 0.15
N SER A 70 -10.16 4.58 -0.54
CA SER A 70 -11.41 5.08 0.03
C SER A 70 -12.37 3.94 0.39
N VAL A 71 -13.01 4.03 1.55
CA VAL A 71 -14.10 3.14 2.00
C VAL A 71 -15.37 3.96 2.22
N SER A 72 -16.07 4.29 1.14
CA SER A 72 -17.16 5.28 1.15
C SER A 72 -18.47 4.73 0.58
N ASP A 73 -19.59 5.10 1.20
CA ASP A 73 -20.94 4.84 0.67
C ASP A 73 -21.45 5.97 -0.25
N ARG A 74 -20.60 6.94 -0.58
CA ARG A 74 -20.90 8.00 -1.55
C ARG A 74 -20.22 7.71 -2.88
N ASP A 75 -21.02 7.60 -3.93
CA ASP A 75 -20.55 7.28 -5.28
C ASP A 75 -19.87 8.47 -5.99
N ASP A 76 -20.09 9.70 -5.51
CA ASP A 76 -19.52 10.93 -6.06
C ASP A 76 -18.23 11.38 -5.36
N TRP A 77 -17.78 10.63 -4.35
CA TRP A 77 -16.50 10.85 -3.70
C TRP A 77 -15.36 10.31 -4.58
N LEU A 78 -14.32 11.11 -4.79
CA LEU A 78 -13.20 10.85 -5.70
C LEU A 78 -13.58 10.77 -7.21
N PRO A 79 -14.22 11.79 -7.80
CA PRO A 79 -14.59 11.78 -9.23
C PRO A 79 -13.37 11.68 -10.18
N TRP A 80 -12.16 11.96 -9.71
CA TRP A 80 -10.90 11.80 -10.44
C TRP A 80 -10.32 10.37 -10.39
N ALA A 81 -10.81 9.54 -9.48
CA ALA A 81 -10.34 8.17 -9.29
C ALA A 81 -11.48 7.27 -8.76
N PRO A 82 -12.58 7.10 -9.51
CA PRO A 82 -13.74 6.34 -9.04
C PRO A 82 -13.44 4.85 -8.80
N ASN A 83 -12.34 4.34 -9.35
CA ASN A 83 -11.94 2.93 -9.27
C ASN A 83 -11.08 2.58 -8.04
N ILE A 84 -10.86 3.52 -7.11
CA ILE A 84 -10.11 3.28 -5.86
C ILE A 84 -10.98 3.44 -4.60
N ALA A 85 -12.29 3.60 -4.78
CA ALA A 85 -13.29 3.58 -3.71
C ALA A 85 -14.01 2.22 -3.66
N VAL A 86 -14.30 1.74 -2.45
CA VAL A 86 -15.19 0.59 -2.21
C VAL A 86 -16.25 0.98 -1.19
N SER A 87 -17.46 0.41 -1.29
CA SER A 87 -18.49 0.66 -0.26
C SER A 87 -18.10 0.05 1.08
N SER A 88 -18.60 0.64 2.17
CA SER A 88 -18.34 0.15 3.53
C SER A 88 -18.78 -1.31 3.72
N ASP A 89 -19.92 -1.68 3.13
CA ASP A 89 -20.43 -3.06 3.10
C ASP A 89 -19.51 -4.02 2.33
N LEU A 90 -18.99 -3.59 1.17
CA LEU A 90 -18.08 -4.44 0.38
C LEU A 90 -16.75 -4.65 1.12
N PHE A 91 -16.20 -3.59 1.71
CA PHE A 91 -15.01 -3.68 2.53
C PHE A 91 -15.20 -4.65 3.71
N ALA A 92 -16.31 -4.54 4.45
CA ALA A 92 -16.63 -5.47 5.53
C ALA A 92 -16.72 -6.94 5.05
N ARG A 93 -17.33 -7.18 3.88
CA ARG A 93 -17.37 -8.53 3.27
C ARG A 93 -15.98 -9.05 2.91
N HIS A 94 -15.06 -8.20 2.46
CA HIS A 94 -13.67 -8.63 2.23
C HIS A 94 -13.01 -9.11 3.53
N LEU A 95 -13.20 -8.39 4.64
CA LEU A 95 -12.69 -8.79 5.95
C LEU A 95 -13.32 -10.12 6.43
N ASP A 96 -14.63 -10.31 6.21
CA ASP A 96 -15.30 -11.59 6.50
C ASP A 96 -14.67 -12.75 5.72
N VAL A 97 -14.36 -12.55 4.43
CA VAL A 97 -13.71 -13.57 3.60
C VAL A 97 -12.31 -13.89 4.12
N LEU A 98 -11.52 -12.88 4.49
CA LEU A 98 -10.19 -13.10 5.07
C LEU A 98 -10.28 -13.93 6.37
N ALA A 99 -11.24 -13.60 7.25
CA ALA A 99 -11.48 -14.34 8.48
C ALA A 99 -11.86 -15.80 8.20
N ARG A 100 -12.81 -16.05 7.28
CA ARG A 100 -13.27 -17.40 6.90
C ARG A 100 -12.17 -18.24 6.26
N CYS A 101 -11.26 -17.62 5.52
CA CYS A 101 -10.09 -18.30 4.95
C CYS A 101 -9.00 -18.63 6.00
N GLY A 102 -9.17 -18.18 7.24
CA GLY A 102 -8.15 -18.31 8.29
C GLY A 102 -6.91 -17.50 7.98
N ALA A 103 -7.06 -16.36 7.29
CA ALA A 103 -5.96 -15.44 7.05
C ALA A 103 -5.51 -14.80 8.38
N ARG A 104 -4.20 -14.67 8.57
CA ARG A 104 -3.63 -13.97 9.72
C ARG A 104 -3.20 -12.58 9.28
N VAL A 105 -4.05 -11.59 9.52
CA VAL A 105 -3.71 -10.21 9.21
C VAL A 105 -2.67 -9.72 10.22
N ILE A 106 -1.51 -9.28 9.75
CA ILE A 106 -0.39 -8.80 10.57
C ILE A 106 -0.09 -7.32 10.30
N PRO A 107 0.45 -6.57 11.28
CA PRO A 107 0.92 -5.21 11.05
C PRO A 107 2.04 -5.17 9.99
N THR A 108 2.08 -4.10 9.20
CA THR A 108 3.17 -3.89 8.22
C THR A 108 4.54 -3.87 8.89
N THR A 109 4.65 -3.25 10.06
CA THR A 109 5.90 -3.19 10.84
C THR A 109 6.36 -4.57 11.31
N GLU A 110 5.45 -5.50 11.62
CA GLU A 110 5.80 -6.90 11.92
C GLU A 110 6.37 -7.59 10.67
N LEU A 111 5.75 -7.39 9.51
CA LEU A 111 6.27 -7.89 8.24
C LEU A 111 7.67 -7.34 7.94
N VAL A 112 7.86 -6.00 8.06
CA VAL A 112 9.18 -5.35 7.90
C VAL A 112 10.20 -5.99 8.83
N ALA A 113 9.90 -6.06 10.13
CA ALA A 113 10.84 -6.56 11.13
C ALA A 113 11.20 -8.03 10.90
N ALA A 114 10.24 -8.87 10.50
CA ALA A 114 10.50 -10.26 10.14
C ALA A 114 11.42 -10.36 8.92
N ARG A 115 11.14 -9.56 7.88
CA ARG A 115 11.92 -9.56 6.62
C ARG A 115 13.35 -9.10 6.83
N LEU A 116 13.57 -8.02 7.58
CA LEU A 116 14.90 -7.50 7.90
C LEU A 116 15.72 -8.47 8.76
N ALA A 117 15.06 -9.16 9.70
CA ALA A 117 15.70 -10.15 10.55
C ALA A 117 15.87 -11.53 9.89
N GLY A 118 15.41 -11.72 8.65
CA GLY A 118 15.39 -13.03 7.99
C GLY A 118 14.52 -14.07 8.72
N ARG A 119 13.55 -13.64 9.53
CA ARG A 119 12.65 -14.51 10.30
C ARG A 119 11.41 -14.89 9.47
N PRO A 120 10.84 -16.08 9.71
CA PRO A 120 9.56 -16.45 9.09
C PRO A 120 8.44 -15.54 9.60
N VAL A 121 7.45 -15.32 8.73
CA VAL A 121 6.15 -14.74 9.10
C VAL A 121 5.15 -15.86 9.40
N PRO A 122 4.05 -15.57 10.11
CA PRO A 122 3.02 -16.57 10.34
C PRO A 122 2.45 -17.15 9.04
N ASP A 123 2.05 -18.42 9.07
CA ASP A 123 1.34 -19.03 7.95
C ASP A 123 0.06 -18.27 7.63
N ARG A 124 -0.25 -18.15 6.33
CA ARG A 124 -1.39 -17.39 5.82
C ARG A 124 -1.37 -15.90 6.23
N ALA A 125 -0.18 -15.35 6.48
CA ALA A 125 -0.02 -13.93 6.73
C ALA A 125 -0.58 -13.10 5.56
N VAL A 126 -1.27 -12.02 5.91
CA VAL A 126 -1.81 -11.00 4.99
C VAL A 126 -1.55 -9.63 5.61
N VAL A 127 -1.32 -8.61 4.78
CA VAL A 127 -1.24 -7.22 5.22
C VAL A 127 -2.33 -6.39 4.54
N LEU A 128 -2.91 -5.43 5.28
CA LEU A 128 -3.92 -4.50 4.79
C LEU A 128 -3.36 -3.09 4.80
N HIS A 129 -3.44 -2.41 3.65
CA HIS A 129 -3.02 -1.02 3.47
C HIS A 129 -4.22 -0.17 3.05
N LEU A 130 -4.28 1.06 3.58
CA LEU A 130 -5.16 2.12 3.09
C LEU A 130 -4.29 3.32 2.73
N ASP A 131 -4.28 3.71 1.47
CA ASP A 131 -3.46 4.83 0.99
C ASP A 131 -4.23 6.16 1.05
N ASP A 132 -3.49 7.27 1.02
CA ASP A 132 -3.90 8.68 0.98
C ASP A 132 -4.41 9.30 2.29
N GLY A 133 -4.93 8.52 3.24
CA GLY A 133 -5.43 9.04 4.52
C GLY A 133 -6.77 9.77 4.40
N TYR A 134 -7.69 9.22 3.60
CA TYR A 134 -9.05 9.74 3.46
C TYR A 134 -9.85 9.64 4.77
N LEU A 135 -10.75 10.59 4.99
CA LEU A 135 -11.60 10.64 6.20
C LEU A 135 -12.43 9.37 6.38
N ASP A 136 -12.88 8.78 5.27
CA ASP A 136 -13.67 7.56 5.30
C ASP A 136 -12.93 6.34 5.91
N ASN A 137 -11.61 6.42 6.05
CA ASN A 137 -10.82 5.43 6.77
C ASN A 137 -11.15 5.45 8.27
N TRP A 138 -11.46 6.62 8.84
CA TRP A 138 -11.99 6.77 10.20
C TRP A 138 -13.49 6.45 10.25
N VAL A 139 -14.27 7.03 9.33
CA VAL A 139 -15.73 6.94 9.37
C VAL A 139 -16.23 5.51 9.17
N ALA A 140 -15.60 4.73 8.28
CA ALA A 140 -16.10 3.41 7.88
C ALA A 140 -15.08 2.29 8.00
N ALA A 141 -13.83 2.48 7.55
CA ALA A 141 -12.86 1.39 7.53
C ALA A 141 -12.46 0.96 8.96
N TYR A 142 -12.15 1.90 9.84
CA TYR A 142 -11.72 1.63 11.20
C TYR A 142 -12.77 0.87 12.03
N PRO A 143 -14.06 1.24 12.08
CA PRO A 143 -15.10 0.45 12.75
C PRO A 143 -15.17 -1.01 12.24
N ALA A 144 -15.03 -1.22 10.93
CA ALA A 144 -15.02 -2.56 10.34
C ALA A 144 -13.78 -3.36 10.75
N LEU A 145 -12.58 -2.77 10.68
CA LEU A 145 -11.33 -3.39 11.10
C LEU A 145 -11.36 -3.75 12.60
N LYS A 146 -11.84 -2.82 13.44
CA LYS A 146 -12.01 -2.99 14.90
C LYS A 146 -12.92 -4.17 15.23
N LYS A 147 -14.06 -4.30 14.53
CA LYS A 147 -14.97 -5.44 14.68
C LYS A 147 -14.28 -6.78 14.38
N HIS A 148 -13.40 -6.83 13.39
CA HIS A 148 -12.68 -8.04 13.00
C HIS A 148 -11.35 -8.26 13.76
N ARG A 149 -10.92 -7.28 14.57
CA ARG A 149 -9.59 -7.24 15.21
C ARG A 149 -8.45 -7.44 14.19
N MET A 150 -8.63 -6.88 12.99
CA MET A 150 -7.65 -6.95 11.91
C MET A 150 -6.83 -5.67 11.88
N PRO A 151 -5.50 -5.75 12.08
CA PRO A 151 -4.67 -4.57 11.98
C PRO A 151 -4.56 -4.10 10.53
N ALA A 152 -4.30 -2.81 10.34
CA ALA A 152 -4.03 -2.24 9.03
C ALA A 152 -3.00 -1.10 9.16
N THR A 153 -2.39 -0.74 8.03
CA THR A 153 -1.57 0.47 7.94
C THR A 153 -2.27 1.49 7.06
N ILE A 154 -2.42 2.72 7.56
CA ILE A 154 -2.86 3.86 6.76
C ILE A 154 -1.62 4.65 6.35
N PHE A 155 -1.41 4.82 5.04
CA PHE A 155 -0.36 5.66 4.50
C PHE A 155 -0.90 7.05 4.22
N VAL A 156 -0.42 8.05 4.96
CA VAL A 156 -0.94 9.41 4.95
C VAL A 156 -0.03 10.32 4.14
N SER A 157 -0.63 11.09 3.23
CA SER A 157 0.04 12.18 2.53
C SER A 157 -0.06 13.46 3.37
N ALA A 158 1.09 13.97 3.84
CA ALA A 158 1.13 14.98 4.91
C ALA A 158 0.46 16.32 4.57
N ASP A 159 0.45 16.74 3.30
CA ASP A 159 -0.16 18.03 2.89
C ASP A 159 -1.69 17.95 2.84
N PHE A 160 -2.28 16.74 2.84
CA PHE A 160 -3.72 16.57 2.81
C PHE A 160 -4.35 16.41 4.19
N ILE A 161 -3.55 16.33 5.27
CA ILE A 161 -4.08 16.25 6.64
C ILE A 161 -4.98 17.45 6.89
N ASP A 162 -6.24 17.18 7.25
CA ASP A 162 -7.25 18.21 7.48
C ASP A 162 -6.84 19.06 8.70
N PRO A 163 -6.79 20.40 8.58
CA PRO A 163 -6.40 21.29 9.67
C PRO A 163 -7.48 21.42 10.75
N GLY A 164 -8.67 20.85 10.54
CA GLY A 164 -9.71 20.75 11.53
C GLY A 164 -9.29 19.97 12.78
N ALA A 165 -10.16 19.97 13.78
CA ALA A 165 -9.91 19.34 15.07
C ALA A 165 -11.13 18.56 15.55
N GLY A 166 -10.89 17.65 16.49
CA GLY A 166 -11.90 16.77 17.07
C GLY A 166 -12.18 15.54 16.22
N LEU A 167 -12.82 14.55 16.85
CA LEU A 167 -13.24 13.32 16.19
C LEU A 167 -14.58 13.55 15.51
N ARG A 168 -14.63 13.36 14.19
CA ARG A 168 -15.90 13.39 13.44
C ARG A 168 -16.72 12.13 13.70
N PRO A 169 -18.05 12.15 13.52
CA PRO A 169 -18.88 10.96 13.65
C PRO A 169 -18.48 9.82 12.69
N SER A 170 -18.58 8.59 13.16
CA SER A 170 -18.30 7.37 12.41
C SER A 170 -19.52 6.44 12.33
N LEU A 171 -19.43 5.37 11.53
CA LEU A 171 -20.45 4.32 11.52
C LEU A 171 -20.61 3.61 12.89
N GLU A 172 -19.59 3.67 13.76
CA GLU A 172 -19.71 3.17 15.14
C GLU A 172 -20.68 4.04 15.96
N ASP A 173 -20.66 5.36 15.76
CA ASP A 173 -21.58 6.31 16.41
C ASP A 173 -23.02 6.15 15.93
N VAL A 174 -23.20 5.95 14.62
CA VAL A 174 -24.51 5.63 14.03
C VAL A 174 -25.05 4.34 14.61
N LYS A 175 -24.24 3.27 14.63
CA LYS A 175 -24.65 1.97 15.17
C LYS A 175 -25.03 2.05 16.65
N ALA A 176 -24.38 2.93 17.41
CA ALA A 176 -24.68 3.18 18.81
C ALA A 176 -25.87 4.12 19.03
N GLY A 177 -26.50 4.66 17.97
CA GLY A 177 -27.61 5.59 18.08
C GLY A 177 -27.23 6.98 18.60
N ARG A 178 -25.94 7.35 18.57
CA ARG A 178 -25.46 8.66 19.02
C ARG A 178 -25.74 9.77 18.01
N VAL A 179 -25.73 9.42 16.73
CA VAL A 179 -25.97 10.31 15.59
C VAL A 179 -26.73 9.57 14.48
N GLY A 180 -27.41 10.31 13.60
CA GLY A 180 -27.97 9.77 12.36
C GLY A 180 -26.91 9.63 11.26
N ARG A 181 -27.20 8.87 10.19
CA ARG A 181 -26.27 8.69 9.05
C ARG A 181 -26.00 9.99 8.31
N GLU A 182 -26.95 10.91 8.32
CA GLU A 182 -26.87 12.24 7.72
C GLU A 182 -25.81 13.14 8.38
N ALA A 183 -25.36 12.80 9.60
CA ALA A 183 -24.28 13.50 10.27
C ALA A 183 -22.88 13.04 9.83
N LEU A 184 -22.78 11.98 9.02
CA LEU A 184 -21.50 11.45 8.56
C LEU A 184 -20.93 12.30 7.42
N GLN A 185 -19.66 12.66 7.55
CA GLN A 185 -18.88 13.27 6.49
C GLN A 185 -18.06 12.19 5.77
N TRP A 186 -18.35 11.94 4.50
CA TRP A 186 -17.65 10.93 3.70
C TRP A 186 -16.45 11.49 2.92
N GLU A 187 -16.49 12.78 2.59
CA GLU A 187 -15.49 13.45 1.79
C GLU A 187 -14.42 14.13 2.66
N GLY A 188 -13.18 14.07 2.21
CA GLY A 188 -12.04 14.77 2.80
C GLY A 188 -10.97 13.82 3.33
N TYR A 189 -10.17 14.36 4.24
CA TYR A 189 -8.98 13.69 4.78
C TYR A 189 -9.02 13.64 6.29
N LEU A 190 -8.27 12.70 6.86
CA LEU A 190 -8.13 12.58 8.30
C LEU A 190 -7.49 13.84 8.89
N ASN A 191 -7.97 14.26 10.06
CA ASN A 191 -7.34 15.32 10.85
C ASN A 191 -6.37 14.73 11.89
N ALA A 192 -5.64 15.61 12.58
CA ALA A 192 -4.64 15.20 13.56
C ALA A 192 -5.20 14.38 14.73
N ASP A 193 -6.42 14.67 15.20
CA ASP A 193 -7.01 13.99 16.35
C ASP A 193 -7.48 12.57 15.97
N GLU A 194 -8.06 12.41 14.79
CA GLU A 194 -8.43 11.10 14.23
C GLU A 194 -7.19 10.23 13.99
N LEU A 195 -6.11 10.80 13.45
CA LEU A 195 -4.85 10.09 13.26
C LEU A 195 -4.25 9.61 14.59
N ARG A 196 -4.32 10.44 15.64
CA ARG A 196 -3.86 10.07 16.98
C ARG A 196 -4.74 9.01 17.63
N GLU A 197 -6.05 9.09 17.48
CA GLU A 197 -6.99 8.09 17.99
C GLU A 197 -6.79 6.74 17.31
N LEU A 198 -6.66 6.73 15.97
CA LEU A 198 -6.35 5.54 15.19
C LEU A 198 -5.04 4.89 15.67
N GLN A 199 -3.99 5.69 15.89
CA GLN A 199 -2.73 5.21 16.45
C GLN A 199 -2.88 4.67 17.88
N ALA A 200 -3.57 5.40 18.76
CA ALA A 200 -3.78 5.02 20.15
C ALA A 200 -4.56 3.72 20.31
N SER A 201 -5.39 3.37 19.32
CA SER A 201 -6.12 2.10 19.30
C SER A 201 -5.21 0.85 19.30
N GLY A 202 -3.95 0.99 18.88
CA GLY A 202 -3.00 -0.11 18.68
C GLY A 202 -3.36 -1.06 17.52
N LEU A 203 -4.49 -0.84 16.84
CA LEU A 203 -4.93 -1.63 15.70
C LEU A 203 -4.44 -1.05 14.37
N ILE A 204 -4.35 0.28 14.30
CA ILE A 204 -4.00 0.99 13.07
C ILE A 204 -2.61 1.59 13.23
N ASP A 205 -1.72 1.22 12.30
CA ASP A 205 -0.43 1.86 12.14
C ASP A 205 -0.55 3.01 11.14
N ILE A 206 0.05 4.16 11.42
CA ILE A 206 0.04 5.31 10.53
C ILE A 206 1.45 5.51 9.95
N GLN A 207 1.59 5.53 8.63
CA GLN A 207 2.88 5.61 7.95
C GLN A 207 2.83 6.63 6.82
N SER A 208 3.96 6.93 6.17
CA SER A 208 4.03 8.04 5.21
C SER A 208 3.65 7.61 3.80
N HIS A 209 2.82 8.41 3.14
CA HIS A 209 2.58 8.37 1.69
C HIS A 209 3.15 9.62 0.99
N GLY A 210 4.23 10.17 1.53
CA GLY A 210 4.82 11.41 1.04
C GLY A 210 4.08 12.65 1.52
N THR A 211 4.31 13.76 0.84
CA THR A 211 3.59 15.01 1.06
C THR A 211 2.26 15.01 0.28
N ASP A 212 2.30 14.55 -0.97
CA ASP A 212 1.18 14.56 -1.91
C ASP A 212 1.40 13.56 -3.06
N HIS A 213 0.52 13.63 -4.08
CA HIS A 213 0.62 12.89 -5.34
C HIS A 213 1.04 13.77 -6.53
N ALA A 214 1.72 14.89 -6.28
CA ALA A 214 2.09 15.82 -7.33
C ALA A 214 2.97 15.17 -8.39
N ARG A 215 2.86 15.69 -9.61
CA ARG A 215 3.69 15.30 -10.74
C ARG A 215 4.47 16.53 -11.20
N VAL A 216 5.66 16.29 -11.70
CA VAL A 216 6.50 17.33 -12.30
C VAL A 216 6.49 17.19 -13.81
N PHE A 217 6.55 18.31 -14.53
CA PHE A 217 6.86 18.27 -15.95
C PHE A 217 8.27 17.71 -16.14
N THR A 218 8.50 16.95 -17.21
CA THR A 218 9.76 16.25 -17.50
C THR A 218 10.36 16.67 -18.84
N GLY A 219 9.68 17.55 -19.58
CA GLY A 219 10.15 18.13 -20.83
C GLY A 219 9.24 19.26 -21.33
N PRO A 220 9.66 19.96 -22.40
CA PRO A 220 8.92 21.08 -22.97
C PRO A 220 7.65 20.66 -23.74
N GLU A 221 7.50 19.37 -24.06
CA GLU A 221 6.44 18.93 -24.97
C GLU A 221 5.07 19.06 -24.35
N VAL A 222 4.21 19.85 -24.97
CA VAL A 222 2.79 19.99 -24.60
C VAL A 222 2.04 18.76 -25.08
N ILE A 223 1.35 18.10 -24.15
CA ILE A 223 0.56 16.89 -24.41
C ILE A 223 -0.94 17.11 -24.21
N GLY A 224 -1.33 18.31 -23.78
CA GLY A 224 -2.72 18.69 -23.60
C GLY A 224 -2.85 20.08 -22.96
N THR A 225 -4.08 20.40 -22.58
CA THR A 225 -4.45 21.67 -21.95
C THR A 225 -5.38 21.40 -20.79
N LEU A 226 -5.22 22.15 -19.70
CA LEU A 226 -6.11 22.08 -18.54
C LEU A 226 -7.45 22.74 -18.88
N THR A 227 -8.57 22.03 -18.74
CA THR A 227 -9.93 22.51 -19.10
C THR A 227 -10.93 22.26 -17.98
N GLU A 228 -12.10 22.91 -18.03
CA GLU A 228 -13.21 22.64 -17.10
C GLU A 228 -13.63 21.16 -17.10
N GLU A 229 -13.49 20.48 -18.22
CA GLU A 229 -13.89 19.08 -18.39
C GLU A 229 -12.87 18.11 -17.78
N ASN A 230 -11.57 18.44 -17.81
CA ASN A 230 -10.52 17.48 -17.46
C ASN A 230 -9.75 17.81 -16.17
N TRP A 231 -9.97 18.99 -15.57
CA TRP A 231 -9.13 19.44 -14.44
C TRP A 231 -9.14 18.48 -13.27
N ARG A 232 -10.25 17.78 -13.01
CA ARG A 232 -10.35 16.75 -11.95
C ARG A 232 -9.37 15.61 -12.20
N ASN A 233 -9.29 15.11 -13.44
CA ASN A 233 -8.33 14.07 -13.84
C ASN A 233 -6.87 14.57 -13.84
N LEU A 234 -6.69 15.88 -13.77
CA LEU A 234 -5.41 16.57 -13.71
C LEU A 234 -5.22 17.30 -12.38
N ALA A 235 -5.87 16.83 -11.30
CA ALA A 235 -5.78 17.44 -9.97
C ALA A 235 -4.32 17.59 -9.48
N TRP A 236 -3.45 16.67 -9.89
CA TRP A 236 -2.01 16.74 -9.61
C TRP A 236 -1.33 18.00 -10.14
N VAL A 237 -1.88 18.66 -11.15
CA VAL A 237 -1.40 19.96 -11.66
C VAL A 237 -1.65 21.03 -10.61
N GLN A 238 -2.84 21.02 -9.99
CA GLN A 238 -3.19 21.94 -8.91
C GLN A 238 -2.34 21.62 -7.67
N TRP A 239 -2.23 20.35 -7.27
CA TRP A 239 -1.41 19.97 -6.11
C TRP A 239 0.06 20.39 -6.26
N GLY A 240 0.64 20.23 -7.46
CA GLY A 240 2.02 20.62 -7.70
C GLY A 240 2.26 22.13 -7.67
N ALA A 241 1.22 22.94 -7.91
CA ALA A 241 1.28 24.39 -7.87
C ALA A 241 0.85 24.98 -6.50
N THR A 242 0.09 24.23 -5.71
CA THR A 242 -0.33 24.63 -4.36
C THR A 242 0.74 24.29 -3.34
N ALA A 243 1.24 25.29 -2.62
CA ALA A 243 2.13 25.08 -1.49
C ALA A 243 1.34 24.94 -0.18
N GLY A 244 1.81 24.10 0.75
CA GLY A 244 1.23 23.97 2.09
C GLY A 244 0.00 23.06 2.12
N ASP A 245 -1.03 23.49 2.83
CA ASP A 245 -2.28 22.73 3.03
C ASP A 245 -3.00 22.51 1.71
N LYS A 246 -3.28 21.24 1.43
CA LYS A 246 -4.03 20.79 0.27
C LYS A 246 -5.33 20.11 0.66
N SER A 247 -5.65 19.90 1.94
CA SER A 247 -6.83 19.13 2.38
C SER A 247 -8.14 19.55 1.71
N GLY A 248 -8.31 20.84 1.39
CA GLY A 248 -9.49 21.40 0.74
C GLY A 248 -9.54 21.28 -0.79
N TRP A 249 -8.47 20.82 -1.46
CA TRP A 249 -8.29 20.90 -2.92
C TRP A 249 -9.46 20.34 -3.76
N HIS A 250 -10.21 19.39 -3.19
CA HIS A 250 -11.32 18.70 -3.83
C HIS A 250 -12.62 19.51 -3.86
N ARG A 251 -12.70 20.61 -3.09
CA ARG A 251 -13.90 21.46 -2.99
C ARG A 251 -14.03 22.36 -4.21
N LEU A 252 -15.27 22.54 -4.69
CA LEU A 252 -15.58 23.27 -5.93
C LEU A 252 -15.24 24.77 -5.90
N ASP A 253 -15.13 25.34 -4.70
CA ASP A 253 -14.78 26.73 -4.43
C ASP A 253 -13.28 26.95 -4.20
N SER A 254 -12.48 25.88 -4.23
CA SER A 254 -11.03 26.01 -4.02
C SER A 254 -10.38 26.79 -5.16
N PRO A 255 -9.52 27.78 -4.85
CA PRO A 255 -8.84 28.54 -5.89
C PRO A 255 -7.97 27.63 -6.75
N VAL A 256 -8.11 27.73 -8.07
CA VAL A 256 -7.24 27.03 -9.02
C VAL A 256 -5.87 27.71 -9.04
N ALA A 257 -4.87 27.06 -8.47
CA ALA A 257 -3.48 27.52 -8.52
C ALA A 257 -2.95 27.60 -9.96
N VAL A 258 -3.45 26.73 -10.83
CA VAL A 258 -3.15 26.74 -12.28
C VAL A 258 -4.40 27.12 -13.06
N PRO A 259 -4.38 28.23 -13.82
CA PRO A 259 -5.53 28.67 -14.61
C PRO A 259 -5.94 27.65 -15.67
N LEU A 260 -7.23 27.55 -15.94
CA LEU A 260 -7.74 26.83 -17.12
C LEU A 260 -7.17 27.44 -18.41
N GLY A 261 -6.97 26.61 -19.43
CA GLY A 261 -6.22 26.97 -20.63
C GLY A 261 -4.71 26.79 -20.51
N SER A 262 -4.18 26.49 -19.31
CA SER A 262 -2.74 26.26 -19.13
C SER A 262 -2.26 25.00 -19.86
N PRO A 263 -1.10 25.05 -20.55
CA PRO A 263 -0.54 23.88 -21.23
C PRO A 263 -0.07 22.82 -20.23
N VAL A 264 -0.52 21.58 -20.44
CA VAL A 264 -0.10 20.39 -19.72
C VAL A 264 1.02 19.72 -20.51
N ARG A 265 2.19 19.58 -19.89
CA ARG A 265 3.38 19.01 -20.55
C ARG A 265 3.62 17.56 -20.17
N ARG A 266 4.51 16.91 -20.93
CA ARG A 266 5.09 15.61 -20.57
C ARG A 266 5.50 15.65 -19.10
N ASN A 267 5.09 14.65 -18.34
CA ASN A 267 5.19 14.66 -16.89
C ASN A 267 5.43 13.27 -16.31
N GLY A 268 5.83 13.23 -15.04
CA GLY A 268 5.99 12.01 -14.26
C GLY A 268 5.85 12.25 -12.75
N PRO A 269 5.76 11.19 -11.93
CA PRO A 269 5.63 11.33 -10.48
C PRO A 269 6.80 12.14 -9.91
N ALA A 270 6.52 13.10 -9.02
CA ALA A 270 7.50 14.05 -8.53
C ALA A 270 8.68 13.37 -7.82
N LEU A 271 8.42 12.32 -7.05
CA LEU A 271 9.44 11.59 -6.28
C LEU A 271 10.31 10.63 -7.11
N THR A 272 10.00 10.42 -8.39
CA THR A 272 10.73 9.47 -9.24
C THR A 272 11.20 10.08 -10.57
N SER A 273 10.92 11.37 -10.81
CA SER A 273 11.17 12.02 -12.09
C SER A 273 12.01 13.28 -11.89
N ARG A 274 12.96 13.51 -12.80
CA ARG A 274 13.70 14.79 -12.92
C ARG A 274 12.76 15.83 -13.52
N ALA A 275 12.65 16.98 -12.87
CA ALA A 275 11.75 18.05 -13.28
C ALA A 275 12.35 18.85 -14.45
N TRP A 276 11.50 19.34 -15.35
CA TRP A 276 11.84 20.34 -16.34
C TRP A 276 11.65 21.73 -15.73
N LEU A 277 12.71 22.54 -15.76
CA LEU A 277 12.81 23.84 -15.11
C LEU A 277 12.47 25.00 -16.06
N GLY A 278 12.06 24.71 -17.29
CA GLY A 278 11.67 25.68 -18.33
C GLY A 278 12.65 25.74 -19.51
N ASP A 279 13.95 25.63 -19.26
CA ASP A 279 15.00 25.62 -20.28
C ASP A 279 15.77 24.28 -20.32
N ARG A 280 15.86 23.60 -19.17
CA ARG A 280 16.56 22.33 -19.00
C ARG A 280 15.83 21.39 -18.06
N VAL A 281 16.29 20.14 -18.01
CA VAL A 281 15.87 19.17 -16.99
C VAL A 281 16.86 19.22 -15.83
N GLU A 282 16.36 19.13 -14.60
CA GLU A 282 17.16 19.01 -13.37
C GLU A 282 18.32 18.03 -13.56
N THR A 283 19.51 18.26 -13.02
CA THR A 283 20.56 17.22 -12.96
C THR A 283 20.16 16.08 -12.02
N PRO A 284 20.84 14.92 -12.05
CA PRO A 284 20.62 13.86 -11.07
C PRO A 284 20.77 14.33 -9.61
N GLU A 285 21.68 15.25 -9.34
CA GLU A 285 21.95 15.82 -8.02
C GLU A 285 20.82 16.75 -7.57
N GLU A 286 20.32 17.61 -8.47
CA GLU A 286 19.18 18.50 -8.19
C GLU A 286 17.91 17.70 -7.89
N TYR A 287 17.62 16.66 -8.69
CA TYR A 287 16.54 15.72 -8.43
C TYR A 287 16.71 15.04 -7.07
N SER A 288 17.90 14.51 -6.79
CA SER A 288 18.16 13.78 -5.54
C SER A 288 17.96 14.69 -4.33
N ALA A 289 18.43 15.94 -4.42
CA ALA A 289 18.24 16.93 -3.37
C ALA A 289 16.75 17.29 -3.18
N ARG A 290 15.98 17.48 -4.26
CA ARG A 290 14.54 17.76 -4.18
C ARG A 290 13.76 16.58 -3.60
N ALA A 291 13.97 15.38 -4.10
CA ALA A 291 13.29 14.17 -3.63
C ALA A 291 13.62 13.90 -2.15
N LEU A 292 14.90 13.98 -1.75
CA LEU A 292 15.32 13.79 -0.36
C LEU A 292 14.70 14.82 0.59
N ARG A 293 14.67 16.11 0.21
CA ARG A 293 13.98 17.14 1.00
C ARG A 293 12.51 16.84 1.16
N THR A 294 11.84 16.42 0.09
CA THR A 294 10.40 16.10 0.10
C THR A 294 10.10 14.90 1.00
N LEU A 295 10.93 13.85 0.91
CA LEU A 295 10.80 12.64 1.74
C LEU A 295 11.04 12.92 3.23
N ARG A 296 12.06 13.73 3.56
CA ARG A 296 12.33 14.15 4.94
C ARG A 296 11.19 14.97 5.50
N ARG A 297 10.72 15.97 4.75
CA ARG A 297 9.56 16.78 5.13
C ARG A 297 8.33 15.91 5.41
N ALA A 298 7.99 15.00 4.50
CA ALA A 298 6.84 14.10 4.71
C ALA A 298 6.95 13.28 6.01
N ARG A 299 8.15 12.76 6.29
CA ARG A 299 8.44 11.98 7.49
C ARG A 299 8.33 12.83 8.76
N GLU A 300 8.94 14.00 8.74
CA GLU A 300 9.01 14.94 9.87
C GLU A 300 7.65 15.55 10.17
N ASP A 301 6.91 16.00 9.16
CA ASP A 301 5.58 16.62 9.29
C ASP A 301 4.59 15.62 9.92
N LEU A 302 4.51 14.40 9.37
CA LEU A 302 3.64 13.35 9.91
C LEU A 302 4.11 12.89 11.31
N GLY A 303 5.43 12.80 11.52
CA GLY A 303 5.99 12.45 12.82
C GLY A 303 5.65 13.47 13.91
N ARG A 304 5.65 14.77 13.58
CA ARG A 304 5.20 15.85 14.49
C ARG A 304 3.72 15.75 14.81
N VAL A 305 2.86 15.41 13.83
CA VAL A 305 1.43 15.21 14.08
C VAL A 305 1.19 14.08 15.09
N LEU A 306 1.91 12.97 14.93
CA LEU A 306 1.72 11.75 15.71
C LEU A 306 2.55 11.66 17.00
N GLY A 307 3.53 12.54 17.18
CA GLY A 307 4.45 12.52 18.32
C GLY A 307 5.40 11.32 18.33
N ARG A 308 5.69 10.72 17.17
CA ARG A 308 6.61 9.59 17.03
C ARG A 308 7.31 9.56 15.68
N GLU A 309 8.33 8.71 15.56
CA GLU A 309 8.98 8.48 14.28
C GLU A 309 8.11 7.68 13.30
N ILE A 310 8.26 8.01 12.01
CA ILE A 310 7.68 7.30 10.88
C ILE A 310 8.78 6.48 10.20
N SER A 311 8.51 5.20 9.95
CA SER A 311 9.54 4.22 9.57
C SER A 311 9.26 3.52 8.23
N VAL A 312 8.01 3.53 7.76
CA VAL A 312 7.63 2.92 6.48
C VAL A 312 7.08 3.98 5.55
N PHE A 313 7.44 3.87 4.27
CA PHE A 313 7.03 4.78 3.21
C PHE A 313 6.32 4.05 2.07
N CYS A 314 5.08 4.39 1.76
CA CYS A 314 4.38 3.88 0.57
C CYS A 314 4.61 4.84 -0.61
N TRP A 315 5.03 4.32 -1.76
CA TRP A 315 5.28 5.12 -2.97
C TRP A 315 3.97 5.57 -3.64
N PRO A 316 3.75 6.90 -3.81
CA PRO A 316 2.65 7.40 -4.62
C PRO A 316 2.63 6.76 -6.02
N GLN A 317 1.43 6.43 -6.51
CA GLN A 317 1.20 5.84 -7.84
C GLN A 317 1.91 4.48 -8.06
N ASN A 318 2.35 3.83 -6.98
CA ASN A 318 3.05 2.55 -7.03
C ASN A 318 4.34 2.61 -7.90
N ARG A 319 5.03 3.76 -7.90
CA ARG A 319 6.24 4.03 -8.70
C ARG A 319 7.45 4.26 -7.82
N SER A 320 8.53 3.52 -8.09
CA SER A 320 9.83 3.70 -7.44
C SER A 320 10.96 3.36 -8.42
N THR A 321 12.14 3.92 -8.19
CA THR A 321 13.40 3.52 -8.83
C THR A 321 14.41 3.08 -7.76
N ILE A 322 15.52 2.44 -8.17
CA ILE A 322 16.60 2.10 -7.22
C ILE A 322 17.09 3.37 -6.50
N LEU A 323 17.33 4.44 -7.24
CA LEU A 323 17.79 5.71 -6.67
C LEU A 323 16.74 6.33 -5.73
N SER A 324 15.46 6.34 -6.10
CA SER A 324 14.43 6.93 -5.22
C SER A 324 14.28 6.14 -3.91
N ARG A 325 14.40 4.81 -3.94
CA ARG A 325 14.41 3.97 -2.72
C ARG A 325 15.61 4.28 -1.82
N GLU A 326 16.78 4.45 -2.40
CA GLU A 326 17.98 4.85 -1.64
C GLU A 326 17.79 6.22 -0.97
N LEU A 327 17.19 7.18 -1.67
CA LEU A 327 16.85 8.48 -1.09
C LEU A 327 15.82 8.37 0.05
N ALA A 328 14.86 7.43 -0.02
CA ALA A 328 13.94 7.16 1.08
C ALA A 328 14.68 6.61 2.32
N TYR A 329 15.66 5.71 2.12
CA TYR A 329 16.49 5.23 3.22
C TYR A 329 17.35 6.35 3.82
N GLN A 330 17.91 7.24 2.99
CA GLN A 330 18.64 8.43 3.43
C GLN A 330 17.75 9.49 4.12
N ALA A 331 16.44 9.47 3.87
CA ALA A 331 15.44 10.25 4.59
C ALA A 331 15.10 9.64 5.97
N GLY A 332 15.57 8.40 6.23
CA GLY A 332 15.40 7.69 7.49
C GLY A 332 14.21 6.72 7.53
N PHE A 333 13.61 6.40 6.37
CA PHE A 333 12.69 5.28 6.30
C PHE A 333 13.44 3.95 6.37
N THR A 334 12.92 3.00 7.14
CA THR A 334 13.51 1.65 7.28
C THR A 334 13.09 0.73 6.13
N ALA A 335 11.87 0.92 5.62
CA ALA A 335 11.33 0.15 4.52
C ALA A 335 10.43 1.01 3.64
N THR A 336 10.25 0.61 2.39
CA THR A 336 9.28 1.20 1.49
C THR A 336 8.33 0.15 0.96
N THR A 337 7.09 0.52 0.70
CA THR A 337 6.13 -0.32 0.00
C THR A 337 5.65 0.28 -1.31
N GLY A 338 5.28 -0.61 -2.23
CA GLY A 338 4.85 -0.27 -3.58
C GLY A 338 5.91 -0.61 -4.64
N GLY A 339 5.46 -0.70 -5.89
CA GLY A 339 6.20 -1.17 -7.04
C GLY A 339 5.60 -2.45 -7.63
N TRP A 340 6.37 -3.12 -8.48
CA TRP A 340 5.96 -4.33 -9.21
C TRP A 340 6.75 -5.57 -8.81
N GLU A 341 7.51 -5.47 -7.72
CA GLU A 341 8.32 -6.57 -7.21
C GLU A 341 7.51 -7.47 -6.29
N GLU A 342 8.02 -8.68 -6.04
CA GLU A 342 7.39 -9.62 -5.13
C GLU A 342 8.11 -9.61 -3.77
N ASN A 343 7.38 -9.74 -2.66
CA ASN A 343 7.96 -9.83 -1.32
C ASN A 343 8.34 -11.26 -0.95
N ARG A 344 9.33 -11.83 -1.63
CA ARG A 344 9.75 -13.21 -1.35
C ARG A 344 10.93 -13.26 -0.37
N PRO A 345 11.07 -14.36 0.38
CA PRO A 345 12.32 -14.68 1.08
C PRO A 345 13.54 -14.55 0.14
N GLY A 346 14.58 -13.85 0.59
CA GLY A 346 15.82 -13.60 -0.18
C GLY A 346 15.83 -12.36 -1.09
N GLN A 347 14.71 -11.66 -1.27
CA GLN A 347 14.69 -10.32 -1.89
C GLN A 347 14.98 -9.22 -0.85
N ASP A 348 15.25 -7.98 -1.28
CA ASP A 348 15.52 -6.85 -0.37
C ASP A 348 14.42 -6.77 0.70
N GLY A 349 14.81 -6.97 1.96
CA GLY A 349 13.89 -6.99 3.10
C GLY A 349 13.29 -5.63 3.41
N ARG A 350 13.82 -4.57 2.79
CA ARG A 350 13.33 -3.18 2.90
C ARG A 350 12.25 -2.85 1.87
N VAL A 351 11.93 -3.75 0.94
CA VAL A 351 10.84 -3.57 -0.04
C VAL A 351 9.67 -4.49 0.31
N ILE A 352 8.49 -3.89 0.41
CA ILE A 352 7.17 -4.51 0.64
C ILE A 352 6.23 -4.21 -0.54
#